data_AF-A0A0K0DNS5-F1
#
_entry.id   AF-A0A0K0DNS5-F1
#
_cell.length_a   1.000
_cell.length_b   1.000
_cell.length_c   1.000
_cell.angle_alpha   90.00
_cell.angle_beta   90.00
_cell.angle_gamma   90.00
#
_symmetry.space_group_name_H-M   'P 1'
#
loop_
_entity.id
_entity.type
_entity.pdbx_description
1 polymer ?
#
loop_
_entity_poly.entity_id
_entity_poly.type
_entity_poly.pdbx_seq_one_letter_code
_entity_poly.pdbx_strand_id
1 'polypeptide(L)'
;MSLSRILPVDKGSRFGVVQLRCAHHTVRAGADHHVGMRPEELDNPSFFQKIVLRFKGIPLKGELHPPKSIFSDCGKEWFAPKPLPEVPKDYKEHPDRDLVNYPYPSRPMYPPKTRLLMMPDSWFTPFHKVTGVSGPYLFFGGFFAFLVNKELWVYEEQGHMIVAWILFYLLLSRTIGYKLDNWLYGVYQNRMNYYKGLIADDLKDAVEFRRTSAAETESLKAVKESFPVIMKENMLLQLEATYR
;
A
#
# COMPACT_ATOMS: atom_id res chain seq x y z
N MET A 1 -1.23 31.67 -32.07
CA MET A 1 -2.17 30.53 -32.14
C MET A 1 -2.63 30.22 -30.73
N SER A 2 -3.93 30.32 -30.50
CA SER A 2 -4.56 30.37 -29.17
C SER A 2 -4.84 28.97 -28.62
N LEU A 3 -4.38 28.70 -27.40
CA LEU A 3 -4.55 27.42 -26.66
C LEU A 3 -5.94 27.28 -26.02
N SER A 4 -7.00 27.65 -26.74
CA SER A 4 -8.37 27.68 -26.20
C SER A 4 -9.25 26.48 -26.58
N ARG A 5 -8.67 25.34 -26.97
CA ARG A 5 -9.45 24.20 -27.53
C ARG A 5 -9.12 22.81 -27.00
N ILE A 6 -8.78 22.66 -25.73
CA ILE A 6 -8.75 21.33 -25.11
C ILE A 6 -9.38 21.44 -23.73
N LEU A 7 -10.69 21.11 -23.66
CA LEU A 7 -11.41 20.43 -22.56
C LEU A 7 -12.92 20.76 -22.66
N PRO A 8 -13.82 19.77 -22.80
CA PRO A 8 -15.24 19.99 -22.57
C PRO A 8 -15.48 20.17 -21.07
N VAL A 9 -15.78 21.39 -20.65
CA VAL A 9 -16.20 21.71 -19.28
C VAL A 9 -17.63 21.21 -19.09
N ASP A 10 -17.77 20.15 -18.31
CA ASP A 10 -19.04 19.64 -17.85
C ASP A 10 -19.72 20.63 -16.88
N LYS A 11 -21.03 20.77 -17.00
CA LYS A 11 -21.88 21.72 -16.27
C LYS A 11 -22.03 21.29 -14.81
N GLY A 12 -21.02 21.58 -13.97
CA GLY A 12 -21.10 21.26 -12.55
C GLY A 12 -20.11 21.94 -11.60
N SER A 13 -19.14 22.72 -12.11
CA SER A 13 -18.13 23.35 -11.25
C SER A 13 -18.57 24.73 -10.76
N ARG A 14 -19.07 24.81 -9.52
CA ARG A 14 -19.16 26.06 -8.78
C ARG A 14 -17.74 26.48 -8.40
N PHE A 15 -17.13 27.36 -9.18
CA PHE A 15 -15.93 28.07 -8.79
C PHE A 15 -16.23 28.89 -7.54
N GLY A 16 -15.80 28.40 -6.38
CA GLY A 16 -15.85 29.13 -5.12
C GLY A 16 -14.82 30.25 -5.15
N VAL A 17 -15.25 31.45 -5.56
CA VAL A 17 -14.49 32.68 -5.32
C VAL A 17 -14.47 32.90 -3.81
N VAL A 18 -13.33 32.61 -3.18
CA VAL A 18 -13.11 32.96 -1.77
C VAL A 18 -12.91 34.48 -1.72
N GLN A 19 -13.99 35.22 -1.51
CA GLN A 19 -13.89 36.62 -1.12
C GLN A 19 -13.36 36.70 0.31
N LEU A 20 -12.11 37.13 0.46
CA LEU A 20 -11.55 37.62 1.72
C LEU A 20 -12.26 38.92 2.12
N ARG A 21 -13.48 38.82 2.68
CA ARG A 21 -14.06 39.91 3.46
C ARG A 21 -13.47 39.85 4.87
N CYS A 22 -12.48 40.70 5.13
CA CYS A 22 -12.11 41.08 6.49
C CYS A 22 -13.25 41.91 7.09
N ALA A 23 -14.27 41.25 7.61
CA ALA A 23 -15.31 41.91 8.38
C ALA A 23 -14.85 41.96 9.85
N HIS A 24 -14.43 43.15 10.29
CA HIS A 24 -14.38 43.51 11.70
C HIS A 24 -15.82 43.56 12.23
N HIS A 25 -16.40 42.40 12.53
CA HIS A 25 -17.59 42.32 13.34
C HIS A 25 -17.19 42.36 14.82
N THR A 26 -17.72 43.38 15.48
CA THR A 26 -17.80 43.61 16.92
C THR A 26 -17.75 42.33 17.77
N VAL A 27 -16.66 42.18 18.51
CA VAL A 27 -16.34 41.08 19.45
C VAL A 27 -17.17 41.18 20.74
N ARG A 28 -18.51 41.26 20.67
CA ARG A 28 -19.29 41.49 21.90
C ARG A 28 -20.65 40.81 22.06
N ALA A 29 -21.01 39.84 21.21
CA ALA A 29 -22.34 39.20 21.30
C ALA A 29 -22.35 37.67 21.36
N GLY A 30 -21.20 37.02 21.57
CA GLY A 30 -21.15 35.54 21.67
C GLY A 30 -20.09 34.97 22.63
N ALA A 31 -19.29 35.82 23.28
CA ALA A 31 -18.26 35.36 24.22
C ALA A 31 -18.84 34.92 25.58
N ASP A 32 -20.01 35.45 25.95
CA ASP A 32 -20.56 35.26 27.30
C ASP A 32 -21.37 33.96 27.48
N HIS A 33 -21.68 33.24 26.39
CA HIS A 33 -22.48 32.00 26.46
C HIS A 33 -21.66 30.70 26.59
N HIS A 34 -20.32 30.77 26.57
CA HIS A 34 -19.44 29.60 26.59
C HIS A 34 -18.47 29.55 27.78
N VAL A 35 -18.68 30.37 28.81
CA VAL A 35 -17.90 30.35 30.06
C VAL A 35 -18.33 29.14 30.88
N GLY A 36 -17.77 27.97 30.59
CA GLY A 36 -17.98 26.74 31.37
C GLY A 36 -18.30 25.46 30.58
N MET A 37 -18.51 25.55 29.26
CA MET A 37 -18.76 24.35 28.45
C MET A 37 -17.45 23.61 28.15
N ARG A 38 -17.51 22.26 28.19
CA ARG A 38 -16.38 21.43 27.76
C ARG A 38 -16.10 21.69 26.27
N PRO A 39 -14.82 21.76 25.87
CA PRO A 39 -14.43 22.12 24.50
C PRO A 39 -15.02 21.20 23.41
N GLU A 40 -15.47 20.01 23.79
CA GLU A 40 -16.09 18.98 22.94
C GLU A 40 -17.57 19.27 22.61
N GLU A 41 -18.23 20.16 23.37
CA GLU A 41 -19.66 20.44 23.27
C GLU A 41 -19.96 21.76 22.51
N LEU A 42 -18.93 22.46 21.99
CA LEU A 42 -19.14 23.71 21.25
C LEU A 42 -19.72 23.45 19.84
N ASP A 43 -20.97 23.91 19.63
CA ASP A 43 -21.68 23.76 18.35
C ASP A 43 -21.12 24.63 17.22
N ASN A 44 -20.49 25.78 17.52
CA ASN A 44 -19.85 26.63 16.49
C ASN A 44 -18.70 27.50 17.03
N PRO A 45 -17.50 26.93 17.25
CA PRO A 45 -16.36 27.70 17.75
C PRO A 45 -15.84 28.72 16.72
N SER A 46 -15.37 29.86 17.22
CA SER A 46 -14.71 30.89 16.40
C SER A 46 -13.44 30.35 15.73
N PHE A 47 -12.99 30.94 14.61
CA PHE A 47 -11.83 30.47 13.84
C PHE A 47 -10.57 30.23 14.71
N PHE A 48 -10.26 31.16 15.61
CA PHE A 48 -9.12 31.02 16.53
C PHE A 48 -9.34 29.95 17.61
N GLN A 49 -10.56 29.79 18.12
CA GLN A 49 -10.88 28.67 19.02
C GLN A 49 -10.76 27.33 18.30
N LYS A 50 -11.21 27.21 17.05
CA LYS A 50 -10.98 26.02 16.21
C LYS A 50 -9.49 25.73 16.09
N ILE A 51 -8.67 26.72 15.77
CA ILE A 51 -7.21 26.53 15.69
C ILE A 51 -6.63 26.03 17.02
N VAL A 52 -6.98 26.65 18.15
CA VAL A 52 -6.49 26.26 19.48
C VAL A 52 -6.94 24.83 19.84
N LEU A 53 -8.21 24.49 19.59
CA LEU A 53 -8.75 23.14 19.82
C LEU A 53 -8.06 22.10 18.92
N ARG A 54 -7.78 22.46 17.65
CA ARG A 54 -7.01 21.62 16.72
C ARG A 54 -5.58 21.38 17.18
N PHE A 55 -4.89 22.40 17.70
CA PHE A 55 -3.55 22.24 18.28
C PHE A 55 -3.56 21.41 19.56
N LYS A 56 -4.62 21.51 20.36
CA LYS A 56 -4.82 20.67 21.56
C LYS A 56 -5.26 19.24 21.24
N GLY A 57 -5.53 18.92 19.96
CA GLY A 57 -5.92 17.58 19.53
C GLY A 57 -7.33 17.16 19.98
N ILE A 58 -8.18 18.12 20.34
CA ILE A 58 -9.56 17.85 20.76
C ILE A 58 -10.44 17.84 19.51
N PRO A 59 -11.16 16.75 19.20
CA PRO A 59 -12.05 16.69 18.04
C PRO A 59 -13.24 17.64 18.24
N LEU A 60 -13.64 18.30 17.16
CA LEU A 60 -14.85 19.11 17.13
C LEU A 60 -16.09 18.20 17.08
N LYS A 61 -17.23 18.70 17.54
CA LYS A 61 -18.49 17.96 17.49
C LYS A 61 -18.81 17.56 16.05
N GLY A 62 -18.82 16.24 15.77
CA GLY A 62 -19.02 15.66 14.44
C GLY A 62 -17.76 15.11 13.75
N GLU A 63 -16.56 15.37 14.29
CA GLU A 63 -15.31 14.79 13.80
C GLU A 63 -14.95 13.53 14.63
N LEU A 64 -14.77 12.38 13.98
CA LEU A 64 -14.37 11.12 14.63
C LEU A 64 -12.92 11.11 15.13
N HIS A 65 -12.07 12.00 14.59
CA HIS A 65 -10.65 12.04 14.89
C HIS A 65 -10.15 13.49 14.79
N PRO A 66 -9.17 13.88 15.62
CA PRO A 66 -8.56 15.19 15.48
C PRO A 66 -7.84 15.29 14.13
N PRO A 67 -7.77 16.50 13.58
CA PRO A 67 -7.10 16.75 12.31
C PRO A 67 -5.61 16.43 12.43
N LYS A 68 -5.18 15.47 11.63
CA LYS A 68 -3.78 14.99 11.64
C LYS A 68 -2.88 16.03 10.97
N SER A 69 -1.86 16.46 11.68
CA SER A 69 -0.82 17.32 11.11
C SER A 69 -0.03 16.57 10.02
N ILE A 70 0.59 17.30 9.09
CA ILE A 70 1.46 16.71 8.08
C ILE A 70 2.67 16.00 8.73
N PHE A 71 3.05 16.43 9.94
CA PHE A 71 4.14 15.85 10.72
C PHE A 71 3.73 14.65 11.58
N SER A 72 2.43 14.33 11.69
CA SER A 72 1.94 13.22 12.54
C SER A 72 2.42 11.84 12.09
N ASP A 73 2.85 11.70 10.84
CA ASP A 73 3.40 10.47 10.25
C ASP A 73 4.92 10.54 10.03
N CYS A 74 5.59 11.57 10.58
CA CYS A 74 7.03 11.72 10.46
C CYS A 74 7.77 10.53 11.10
N GLY A 75 8.62 9.86 10.34
CA GLY A 75 9.42 8.73 10.81
C GLY A 75 8.67 7.40 10.91
N LYS A 76 7.41 7.31 10.46
CA LYS A 76 6.71 6.04 10.33
C LYS A 76 7.17 5.33 9.05
N GLU A 77 7.62 4.11 9.20
CA GLU A 77 7.92 3.23 8.05
C GLU A 77 6.65 2.47 7.68
N TRP A 78 6.35 2.43 6.38
CA TRP A 78 5.22 1.66 5.87
C TRP A 78 5.68 0.24 5.55
N PHE A 79 4.94 -0.76 6.05
CA PHE A 79 5.18 -2.17 5.76
C PHE A 79 3.93 -2.77 5.10
N ALA A 80 4.13 -3.59 4.07
CA ALA A 80 3.03 -4.30 3.45
C ALA A 80 2.35 -5.23 4.47
N PRO A 81 1.02 -5.15 4.65
CA PRO A 81 0.30 -5.96 5.64
C PRO A 81 0.21 -7.44 5.26
N LYS A 82 0.39 -7.77 3.98
CA LYS A 82 0.37 -9.13 3.47
C LYS A 82 1.72 -9.47 2.84
N PRO A 83 2.36 -10.59 3.25
CA PRO A 83 3.54 -11.08 2.54
C PRO A 83 3.17 -11.43 1.10
N LEU A 84 4.17 -11.43 0.22
CA LEU A 84 4.00 -11.93 -1.14
C LEU A 84 3.60 -13.41 -1.03
N PRO A 85 2.60 -13.88 -1.79
CA PRO A 85 2.23 -15.28 -1.78
C PRO A 85 3.45 -16.11 -2.22
N GLU A 86 3.87 -17.05 -1.37
CA GLU A 86 4.89 -18.01 -1.74
C GLU A 86 4.34 -18.94 -2.83
N VAL A 87 5.22 -19.40 -3.72
CA VAL A 87 4.85 -20.43 -4.69
C VAL A 87 4.38 -21.66 -3.90
N PRO A 88 3.20 -22.24 -4.21
CA PRO A 88 2.74 -23.44 -3.51
C PRO A 88 3.80 -24.54 -3.59
N LYS A 89 4.10 -25.18 -2.45
CA LYS A 89 5.10 -26.27 -2.39
C LYS A 89 4.74 -27.44 -3.30
N ASP A 90 3.45 -27.61 -3.58
CA ASP A 90 2.91 -28.68 -4.43
C ASP A 90 2.78 -28.27 -5.91
N TYR A 91 3.33 -27.12 -6.30
CA TYR A 91 3.29 -26.68 -7.69
C TYR A 91 4.18 -27.59 -8.55
N LYS A 92 3.55 -28.52 -9.27
CA LYS A 92 4.22 -29.46 -10.16
C LYS A 92 4.45 -28.82 -11.52
N GLU A 93 5.68 -28.43 -11.78
CA GLU A 93 6.11 -27.90 -13.07
C GLU A 93 6.42 -28.99 -14.09
N HIS A 94 6.60 -28.53 -15.33
CA HIS A 94 7.05 -29.39 -16.42
C HIS A 94 8.40 -30.06 -16.04
N PRO A 95 8.54 -31.38 -16.27
CA PRO A 95 9.73 -32.14 -15.85
C PRO A 95 11.05 -31.61 -16.42
N ASP A 96 11.03 -30.89 -17.55
CA ASP A 96 12.22 -30.33 -18.19
C ASP A 96 12.73 -29.02 -17.55
N ARG A 97 12.00 -28.45 -16.57
CA ARG A 97 12.41 -27.19 -15.95
C ARG A 97 13.44 -27.44 -14.84
N ASP A 98 14.62 -26.86 -15.01
CA ASP A 98 15.66 -26.86 -13.98
C ASP A 98 15.39 -25.81 -12.89
N LEU A 99 14.79 -26.26 -11.80
CA LEU A 99 14.53 -25.45 -10.60
C LEU A 99 15.77 -25.24 -9.70
N VAL A 100 16.81 -26.06 -9.87
CA VAL A 100 18.00 -26.03 -9.01
C VAL A 100 18.91 -24.89 -9.42
N ASN A 101 19.19 -24.75 -10.73
CA ASN A 101 20.01 -23.66 -11.25
C ASN A 101 19.19 -22.39 -11.56
N TYR A 102 17.90 -22.53 -11.87
CA TYR A 102 17.03 -21.42 -12.24
C TYR A 102 15.76 -21.37 -11.38
N PRO A 103 15.90 -21.06 -10.07
CA PRO A 103 14.74 -20.81 -9.22
C PRO A 103 13.94 -19.63 -9.76
N TYR A 104 12.66 -19.56 -9.43
CA TYR A 104 11.87 -18.39 -9.81
C TYR A 104 12.49 -17.12 -9.22
N PRO A 105 12.57 -16.02 -9.97
CA PRO A 105 13.03 -14.75 -9.44
C PRO A 105 12.04 -14.26 -8.37
N SER A 106 12.37 -14.46 -7.10
CA SER A 106 11.60 -13.92 -5.98
C SER A 106 11.99 -12.47 -5.79
N ARG A 107 11.06 -11.54 -6.04
CA ARG A 107 11.28 -10.14 -5.69
C ARG A 107 11.38 -10.03 -4.16
N PRO A 108 12.47 -9.49 -3.59
CA PRO A 108 12.53 -9.26 -2.15
C PRO A 108 11.42 -8.30 -1.74
N MET A 109 10.73 -8.62 -0.65
CA MET A 109 9.62 -7.81 -0.14
C MET A 109 10.08 -6.40 0.23
N TYR A 110 11.24 -6.31 0.90
CA TYR A 110 11.78 -5.07 1.38
C TYR A 110 13.02 -4.68 0.58
N PRO A 111 13.22 -3.37 0.34
CA PRO A 111 14.46 -2.90 -0.25
C PRO A 111 15.64 -3.27 0.65
N PRO A 112 16.84 -3.47 0.07
CA PRO A 112 18.05 -3.66 0.85
C PRO A 112 18.26 -2.47 1.77
N LYS A 113 18.72 -2.74 3.00
CA LYS A 113 18.93 -1.71 4.02
C LYS A 113 19.91 -0.64 3.50
N THR A 114 19.50 0.62 3.57
CA THR A 114 20.36 1.78 3.28
C THR A 114 20.75 2.50 4.57
N ARG A 115 21.95 3.07 4.58
CA ARG A 115 22.47 3.94 5.64
C ARG A 115 22.85 5.28 5.03
N LEU A 116 22.85 6.33 5.84
CA LEU A 116 23.20 7.69 5.39
C LEU A 116 22.38 8.13 4.16
N LEU A 117 21.08 7.77 4.13
CA LEU A 117 20.12 8.07 3.06
C LEU A 117 20.35 7.34 1.71
N MET A 118 21.61 7.26 1.26
CA MET A 118 21.95 6.79 -0.10
C MET A 118 22.78 5.50 -0.13
N MET A 119 23.56 5.23 0.91
CA MET A 119 24.62 4.22 0.82
C MET A 119 24.08 2.85 1.25
N PRO A 120 24.22 1.80 0.43
CA PRO A 120 23.73 0.46 0.79
C PRO A 120 24.57 -0.13 1.94
N ASP A 121 23.93 -0.88 2.84
CA ASP A 121 24.59 -1.56 3.97
C ASP A 121 25.71 -2.52 3.52
N SER A 122 25.60 -3.05 2.31
CA SER A 122 26.63 -3.89 1.68
C SER A 122 27.98 -3.19 1.58
N TRP A 123 28.03 -1.86 1.37
CA TRP A 123 29.30 -1.12 1.31
C TRP A 123 29.97 -1.01 2.68
N PHE A 124 29.20 -1.13 3.77
CA PHE A 124 29.70 -1.04 5.14
C PHE A 124 30.22 -2.40 5.63
N THR A 125 29.77 -3.51 5.03
CA THR A 125 30.12 -4.87 5.46
C THR A 125 31.64 -5.14 5.42
N PRO A 126 32.40 -4.74 4.39
CA PRO A 126 33.86 -4.89 4.37
C PRO A 126 34.56 -4.04 5.44
N PHE A 127 34.14 -2.77 5.59
CA PHE A 127 34.71 -1.86 6.60
C PHE A 127 34.45 -2.36 8.02
N HIS A 128 33.29 -2.95 8.29
CA HIS A 128 32.98 -3.50 9.62
C HIS A 128 33.93 -4.62 10.03
N LYS A 129 34.40 -5.43 9.07
CA LYS A 129 35.35 -6.52 9.36
C LYS A 129 36.72 -6.01 9.81
N VAL A 130 37.14 -4.83 9.33
CA VAL A 130 38.49 -4.30 9.56
C VAL A 130 38.51 -3.20 10.64
N THR A 131 37.54 -2.29 10.57
CA THR A 131 37.51 -1.03 11.33
C THR A 131 36.34 -0.91 12.30
N GLY A 132 35.53 -1.96 12.41
CA GLY A 132 34.33 -1.97 13.24
C GLY A 132 33.19 -1.10 12.69
N VAL A 133 32.15 -0.91 13.51
CA VAL A 133 30.91 -0.21 13.10
C VAL A 133 31.13 1.29 12.87
N SER A 134 32.07 1.91 13.58
CA SER A 134 32.38 3.35 13.44
C SER A 134 33.22 3.68 12.22
N GLY A 135 34.02 2.72 11.72
CA GLY A 135 34.98 2.93 10.64
C GLY A 135 34.40 3.55 9.36
N PRO A 136 33.30 3.04 8.78
CA PRO A 136 32.68 3.66 7.61
C PRO A 136 32.29 5.13 7.83
N TYR A 137 31.78 5.47 9.01
CA TYR A 137 31.34 6.83 9.32
C TYR A 137 32.53 7.79 9.44
N LEU A 138 33.61 7.33 10.07
CA LEU A 138 34.86 8.11 10.16
C LEU A 138 35.53 8.26 8.79
N PHE A 139 35.46 7.23 7.94
CA PHE A 139 35.97 7.30 6.58
C PHE A 139 35.23 8.33 5.74
N PHE A 140 33.89 8.30 5.70
CA PHE A 140 33.11 9.28 4.93
C PHE A 140 33.22 10.70 5.51
N GLY A 141 33.22 10.85 6.83
CA GLY A 141 33.43 12.14 7.48
C GLY A 141 34.83 12.71 7.20
N GLY A 142 35.87 11.88 7.28
CA GLY A 142 37.25 12.24 6.96
C GLY A 142 37.45 12.56 5.48
N PHE A 143 36.84 11.77 4.59
CA PHE A 143 36.86 12.01 3.15
C PHE A 143 36.19 13.34 2.80
N PHE A 144 35.05 13.65 3.42
CA PHE A 144 34.39 14.95 3.25
C PHE A 144 35.25 16.12 3.76
N ALA A 145 35.83 15.99 4.96
CA ALA A 145 36.74 16.99 5.51
C ALA A 145 37.99 17.19 4.63
N PHE A 146 38.51 16.12 4.03
CA PHE A 146 39.62 16.19 3.08
C PHE A 146 39.22 16.95 1.80
N LEU A 147 38.05 16.68 1.22
CA LEU A 147 37.56 17.40 0.04
C LEU A 147 37.44 18.90 0.29
N VAL A 148 36.95 19.29 1.46
CA VAL A 148 36.83 20.70 1.87
C VAL A 148 38.21 21.33 2.09
N ASN A 149 39.10 20.66 2.83
CA ASN A 149 40.44 21.17 3.13
C ASN A 149 41.32 21.31 1.87
N LYS A 150 41.11 20.45 0.87
CA LYS A 150 41.80 20.52 -0.42
C LYS A 150 41.10 21.41 -1.45
N GLU A 151 40.04 22.12 -1.07
CA GLU A 151 39.26 22.97 -1.97
C GLU A 151 38.76 22.23 -3.23
N LEU A 152 38.70 20.90 -3.18
CA LEU A 152 38.04 20.08 -4.20
C LEU A 152 36.52 20.29 -4.15
N TRP A 153 36.03 20.66 -2.97
CA TRP A 153 34.68 21.12 -2.74
C TRP A 153 34.71 22.55 -2.17
N VAL A 154 34.57 23.54 -3.04
CA VAL A 154 34.55 24.97 -2.65
C VAL A 154 33.13 25.38 -2.24
N TYR A 155 33.00 26.02 -1.09
CA TYR A 155 31.72 26.58 -0.64
C TYR A 155 31.45 27.93 -1.29
N GLU A 156 30.87 27.90 -2.48
CA GLU A 156 30.28 29.08 -3.11
C GLU A 156 28.80 29.27 -2.69
N GLU A 157 28.14 30.30 -3.22
CA GLU A 157 26.71 30.54 -3.03
C GLU A 157 25.85 29.30 -3.38
N GLN A 158 26.27 28.54 -4.38
CA GLN A 158 25.63 27.28 -4.76
C GLN A 158 25.76 26.18 -3.70
N GLY A 159 26.81 26.20 -2.87
CA GLY A 159 27.01 25.23 -1.79
C GLY A 159 25.93 25.33 -0.71
N HIS A 160 25.54 26.55 -0.34
CA HIS A 160 24.45 26.78 0.62
C HIS A 160 23.09 26.32 0.08
N MET A 161 22.85 26.55 -1.23
CA MET A 161 21.65 26.06 -1.90
C MET A 161 21.55 24.53 -1.83
N ILE A 162 22.64 23.79 -2.08
CA ILE A 162 22.66 22.32 -2.00
C ILE A 162 22.28 21.83 -0.60
N VAL A 163 22.83 22.44 0.46
CA VAL A 163 22.48 22.06 1.84
C VAL A 163 21.00 22.30 2.14
N ALA A 164 20.45 23.43 1.68
CA ALA A 164 19.03 23.73 1.81
C ALA A 164 18.15 22.70 1.05
N TRP A 165 18.54 22.30 -0.16
CA TRP A 165 17.86 21.26 -0.93
C TRP A 165 17.89 19.90 -0.26
N ILE A 166 19.01 19.51 0.34
CA ILE A 166 19.13 18.25 1.09
C ILE A 166 18.18 18.28 2.30
N LEU A 167 18.16 19.38 3.06
CA LEU A 167 17.28 19.52 4.22
C LEU A 167 15.80 19.51 3.79
N PHE A 168 15.46 20.22 2.72
CA PHE A 168 14.11 20.22 2.16
C PHE A 168 13.69 18.81 1.71
N TYR A 169 14.56 18.08 1.01
CA TYR A 169 14.32 16.69 0.61
C TYR A 169 14.11 15.77 1.82
N LEU A 170 14.91 15.91 2.88
CA LEU A 170 14.75 15.12 4.11
C LEU A 170 13.42 15.42 4.83
N LEU A 171 12.99 16.67 4.86
CA LEU A 171 11.69 17.04 5.44
C LEU A 171 10.53 16.49 4.59
N LEU A 172 10.61 16.60 3.27
CA LEU A 172 9.56 16.16 2.37
C LEU A 172 9.43 14.63 2.36
N SER A 173 10.54 13.92 2.21
CA SER A 173 10.56 12.45 2.20
C SER A 173 10.03 11.86 3.52
N ARG A 174 10.39 12.44 4.67
CA ARG A 174 9.92 11.95 5.98
C ARG A 174 8.46 12.25 6.28
N THR A 175 7.90 13.33 5.72
CA THR A 175 6.51 13.71 5.98
C THR A 175 5.52 13.08 5.01
N ILE A 176 5.92 12.93 3.74
CA ILE A 176 5.04 12.43 2.67
C ILE A 176 5.26 10.93 2.40
N GLY A 177 6.45 10.38 2.68
CA GLY A 177 6.83 9.01 2.32
C GLY A 177 5.79 7.96 2.73
N TYR A 178 5.44 7.89 4.01
CA TYR A 178 4.45 6.94 4.53
C TYR A 178 3.09 7.00 3.80
N LYS A 179 2.61 8.21 3.51
CA LYS A 179 1.31 8.42 2.85
C LYS A 179 1.37 7.99 1.38
N LEU A 180 2.47 8.32 0.71
CA LEU A 180 2.70 7.95 -0.68
C LEU A 180 2.80 6.42 -0.83
N ASP A 181 3.54 5.75 0.06
CA ASP A 181 3.71 4.30 0.04
C ASP A 181 2.37 3.59 0.28
N ASN A 182 1.60 4.03 1.27
CA ASN A 182 0.28 3.48 1.54
C ASN A 182 -0.69 3.68 0.37
N TRP A 183 -0.65 4.85 -0.28
CA TRP A 183 -1.45 5.13 -1.46
C TRP A 183 -1.04 4.25 -2.65
N LEU A 184 0.26 4.13 -2.91
CA LEU A 184 0.80 3.32 -4.00
C LEU A 184 0.46 1.84 -3.81
N TYR A 185 0.52 1.33 -2.57
CA TYR A 185 0.08 -0.02 -2.26
C TYR A 185 -1.41 -0.24 -2.51
N GLY A 186 -2.26 0.73 -2.16
CA GLY A 186 -3.70 0.68 -2.46
C GLY A 186 -3.97 0.59 -3.97
N VAL A 187 -3.27 1.40 -4.77
CA VAL A 187 -3.35 1.35 -6.24
C VAL A 187 -2.88 0.01 -6.78
N TYR A 188 -1.76 -0.52 -6.26
CA TYR A 188 -1.24 -1.83 -6.63
C TYR A 188 -2.24 -2.96 -6.30
N GLN A 189 -2.85 -2.93 -5.11
CA GLN A 189 -3.81 -3.94 -4.70
C GLN A 189 -5.07 -3.93 -5.58
N ASN A 190 -5.57 -2.74 -5.96
CA ASN A 190 -6.69 -2.61 -6.89
C ASN A 190 -6.36 -3.20 -8.26
N ARG A 191 -5.14 -2.94 -8.76
CA ARG A 191 -4.66 -3.51 -10.02
C ARG A 191 -4.54 -5.03 -9.94
N MET A 192 -3.99 -5.55 -8.84
CA MET A 192 -3.84 -6.99 -8.62
C MET A 192 -5.20 -7.70 -8.52
N ASN A 193 -6.16 -7.11 -7.81
CA ASN A 193 -7.51 -7.64 -7.70
C ASN A 193 -8.23 -7.66 -9.06
N TYR A 194 -8.01 -6.65 -9.90
CA TYR A 194 -8.54 -6.62 -11.28
C TYR A 194 -8.03 -7.82 -12.10
N TYR A 195 -6.71 -8.07 -12.10
CA TYR A 195 -6.15 -9.22 -12.83
C TYR A 195 -6.60 -10.56 -12.26
N LYS A 196 -6.73 -10.68 -10.93
CA LYS A 196 -7.29 -11.88 -10.31
C LYS A 196 -8.74 -12.11 -10.69
N GLY A 197 -9.53 -11.05 -10.85
CA GLY A 197 -10.90 -11.13 -11.36
C GLY A 197 -10.94 -11.69 -12.79
N LEU A 198 -10.14 -11.14 -13.69
CA LEU A 198 -10.03 -11.63 -15.07
C LEU A 198 -9.63 -13.11 -15.13
N ILE A 199 -8.62 -13.52 -14.34
CA ILE A 199 -8.20 -14.93 -14.28
C ILE A 199 -9.31 -15.82 -13.72
N ALA A 200 -10.04 -15.36 -12.70
CA ALA A 200 -11.14 -16.12 -12.12
C ALA A 200 -12.30 -16.30 -13.11
N ASP A 201 -12.58 -15.27 -13.92
CA ASP A 201 -13.60 -15.32 -14.96
C ASP A 201 -13.18 -16.27 -16.09
N ASP A 202 -11.94 -16.17 -16.59
CA ASP A 202 -11.41 -17.06 -17.64
C ASP A 202 -11.34 -18.53 -17.19
N LEU A 203 -11.03 -18.78 -15.91
CA LEU A 203 -10.90 -20.13 -15.38
C LEU A 203 -12.23 -20.71 -14.87
N LYS A 204 -13.32 -19.93 -14.87
CA LYS A 204 -14.61 -20.34 -14.34
C LYS A 204 -15.14 -21.60 -15.04
N ASP A 205 -15.11 -21.61 -16.36
CA ASP A 205 -15.57 -22.74 -17.17
C ASP A 205 -14.74 -24.00 -16.90
N ALA A 206 -13.42 -23.85 -16.74
CA ALA A 206 -12.54 -24.97 -16.44
C ALA A 206 -12.79 -25.55 -15.02
N VAL A 207 -13.09 -24.69 -14.05
CA VAL A 207 -13.46 -25.11 -12.69
C VAL A 207 -14.82 -25.82 -12.68
N GLU A 208 -15.80 -25.27 -13.39
CA GLU A 208 -17.13 -25.88 -13.55
C GLU A 208 -17.02 -27.24 -14.25
N PHE A 209 -16.27 -27.33 -15.35
CA PHE A 209 -15.99 -28.57 -16.06
C PHE A 209 -15.31 -29.63 -15.17
N ARG A 210 -14.34 -29.22 -14.35
CA ARG A 210 -13.69 -30.15 -13.41
C ARG A 210 -14.67 -30.67 -12.36
N ARG A 211 -15.58 -29.82 -11.88
CA ARG A 211 -16.61 -30.18 -10.90
C ARG A 211 -17.64 -31.13 -11.49
N THR A 212 -18.13 -30.86 -12.70
CA THR A 212 -19.07 -31.76 -13.40
C THR A 212 -18.42 -33.10 -13.71
N SER A 213 -17.20 -33.09 -14.23
CA SER A 213 -16.43 -34.33 -14.52
C SER A 213 -16.21 -35.18 -13.27
N ALA A 214 -15.91 -34.55 -12.12
CA ALA A 214 -15.77 -35.27 -10.86
C ALA A 214 -17.10 -35.93 -10.44
N ALA A 215 -18.21 -35.20 -10.51
CA ALA A 215 -19.54 -35.72 -10.19
C ALA A 215 -19.98 -36.84 -11.15
N GLU A 216 -19.68 -36.73 -12.44
CA GLU A 216 -19.92 -37.77 -13.44
C GLU A 216 -19.07 -39.03 -13.17
N THR A 217 -17.81 -38.84 -12.77
CA THR A 217 -16.94 -39.97 -12.42
C THR A 217 -17.46 -40.71 -11.18
N GLU A 218 -17.99 -39.98 -10.19
CA GLU A 218 -18.62 -40.57 -9.01
C GLU A 218 -19.93 -41.28 -9.34
N SER A 219 -20.79 -40.69 -10.17
CA SER A 219 -22.05 -41.33 -10.59
C SER A 219 -21.79 -42.58 -11.44
N LEU A 220 -20.81 -42.54 -12.35
CA LEU A 220 -20.39 -43.70 -13.14
C LEU A 220 -19.83 -44.83 -12.26
N LYS A 221 -19.10 -44.51 -11.18
CA LYS A 221 -18.65 -45.52 -10.21
C LYS A 221 -19.85 -46.18 -9.52
N ALA A 222 -20.83 -45.40 -9.05
CA ALA A 222 -22.03 -45.93 -8.40
C ALA A 222 -22.90 -46.77 -9.36
N VAL A 223 -23.05 -46.35 -10.61
CA VAL A 223 -23.73 -47.14 -11.64
C VAL A 223 -22.97 -48.42 -11.91
N LYS A 224 -21.64 -48.36 -12.07
CA LYS A 224 -20.81 -49.55 -12.32
C LYS A 224 -20.96 -50.61 -11.23
N GLU A 225 -21.09 -50.21 -9.97
CA GLU A 225 -21.30 -51.13 -8.84
C GLU A 225 -22.73 -51.70 -8.79
N SER A 226 -23.75 -50.91 -9.13
CA SER A 226 -25.16 -51.33 -9.08
C SER A 226 -25.63 -52.10 -10.32
N PHE A 227 -25.07 -51.82 -11.50
CA PHE A 227 -25.45 -52.44 -12.77
C PHE A 227 -25.45 -53.98 -12.77
N PRO A 228 -24.41 -54.68 -12.27
CA PRO A 228 -24.42 -56.15 -12.25
C PRO A 228 -25.47 -56.73 -11.29
N VAL A 229 -25.84 -56.01 -10.22
CA VAL A 229 -26.89 -56.44 -9.29
C VAL A 229 -28.26 -56.32 -9.97
N ILE A 230 -28.53 -55.15 -10.58
CA ILE A 230 -29.78 -54.89 -11.31
C ILE A 230 -29.98 -55.91 -12.44
N MET A 231 -28.93 -56.26 -13.18
CA MET A 231 -29.01 -57.27 -14.24
C MET A 231 -29.34 -58.67 -13.72
N LYS A 232 -28.75 -59.06 -12.58
CA LYS A 232 -29.08 -60.33 -11.93
C LYS A 232 -30.53 -60.37 -11.47
N GLU A 233 -31.00 -59.30 -10.83
CA GLU A 233 -32.38 -59.17 -10.35
C GLU A 233 -33.39 -59.19 -11.52
N ASN A 234 -33.12 -58.46 -12.60
CA ASN A 234 -33.98 -58.47 -13.79
C ASN A 234 -34.06 -59.86 -14.44
N MET A 235 -32.96 -60.59 -14.53
CA MET A 235 -32.96 -61.96 -15.08
C MET A 235 -33.76 -62.92 -14.21
N LEU A 236 -33.63 -62.82 -12.89
CA LEU A 236 -34.42 -63.61 -11.94
C LEU A 236 -35.92 -63.31 -12.06
N LEU A 237 -36.30 -62.04 -12.18
CA LEU A 237 -37.70 -61.63 -12.37
C LEU A 237 -38.28 -62.19 -13.68
N GLN A 238 -37.50 -62.18 -14.77
CA GLN A 238 -37.93 -62.76 -16.04
C GLN A 238 -38.15 -64.27 -15.94
N LEU A 239 -37.23 -64.99 -15.28
CA LEU A 239 -37.35 -66.43 -15.02
C LEU A 239 -38.61 -66.76 -14.22
N GLU A 240 -38.87 -66.00 -13.15
CA GLU A 240 -40.07 -66.19 -12.32
C GLU A 240 -41.36 -65.89 -13.10
N ALA A 241 -41.35 -64.85 -13.95
CA ALA A 241 -42.49 -64.51 -14.80
C ALA A 241 -42.81 -65.58 -15.86
N THR A 242 -41.80 -66.28 -16.41
CA THR A 242 -42.01 -67.43 -17.31
C THR A 242 -42.45 -68.70 -16.59
N TYR A 243 -42.13 -68.83 -15.31
CA TYR A 243 -42.52 -70.00 -14.52
C TYR A 243 -43.98 -69.93 -14.04
N ARG A 244 -44.45 -68.72 -13.72
CA ARG A 244 -45.85 -68.44 -13.38
C ARG A 244 -46.78 -68.55 -14.59
#